data_AF-A0A7J8VPP2-F1
#
_entry.id   AF-A0A7J8VPP2-F1
#
_cell.length_a   1.000
_cell.length_b   1.000
_cell.length_c   1.000
_cell.angle_alpha   90.00
_cell.angle_beta   90.00
_cell.angle_gamma   90.00
#
_symmetry.space_group_name_H-M   'P 1'
#
loop_
_entity.id
_entity.type
_entity.pdbx_description
1 polymer ?
#
loop_
_entity_poly.entity_id
_entity_poly.type
_entity_poly.pdbx_seq_one_letter_code
_entity_poly.pdbx_strand_id
1 'polypeptide(L)'
;MARITSLKMETEEGFDATRWLDRNLIRLCSKFGDYRKDDPSSFTLNPCFSLFPQFMFNLRRSQFVQVFNNSPDETAYFRMLLNRENITNAAVMIQPSLISYSFNSLPQPALLDVASISADRILLLDSYFSIVVFHGMTIAQWRNMGYQNQPEHQAFAELLQAPQADAQMIIQERFPVPRLVVCDQHGSQVSLFH
;
A
#
# COMPACT_ATOMS: atom_id res chain seq x y z
N MET A 1 11.16 -9.01 11.19
CA MET A 1 9.86 -9.26 11.87
C MET A 1 8.85 -9.97 10.97
N ALA A 2 8.52 -9.45 9.79
CA ALA A 2 7.52 -10.06 8.88
C ALA A 2 7.82 -11.54 8.55
N ARG A 3 9.02 -11.85 8.06
CA ARG A 3 9.43 -13.24 7.75
C ARG A 3 9.36 -14.19 8.95
N ILE A 4 9.80 -13.74 10.12
CA ILE A 4 9.72 -14.53 11.36
C ILE A 4 8.27 -14.79 11.75
N THR A 5 7.40 -13.79 11.58
CA THR A 5 5.96 -13.94 11.84
C THR A 5 5.35 -14.98 10.90
N SER A 6 5.66 -14.89 9.60
CA SER A 6 5.25 -15.87 8.60
C SER A 6 5.68 -17.28 8.97
N LEU A 7 6.95 -17.48 9.31
CA LEU A 7 7.49 -18.77 9.72
C LEU A 7 6.77 -19.33 10.95
N LYS A 8 6.62 -18.51 12.01
CA LYS A 8 5.93 -18.93 13.24
C LYS A 8 4.48 -19.33 12.98
N MET A 9 3.78 -18.59 12.12
CA MET A 9 2.41 -18.94 11.73
C MET A 9 2.31 -20.26 10.96
N GLU A 10 3.38 -20.71 10.31
CA GLU A 10 3.43 -22.00 9.60
C GLU A 10 3.83 -23.15 10.54
N THR A 11 4.73 -22.89 11.48
CA THR A 11 5.33 -23.95 12.32
C THR A 11 4.66 -24.14 13.67
N GLU A 12 4.03 -23.11 14.23
CA GLU A 12 3.46 -23.13 15.59
C GLU A 12 1.92 -23.17 15.53
N GLU A 13 1.33 -24.28 15.99
CA GLU A 13 -0.12 -24.42 16.08
C GLU A 13 -0.71 -23.45 17.13
N GLY A 14 -1.80 -22.76 16.79
CA GLY A 14 -2.45 -21.79 17.69
C GLY A 14 -1.67 -20.49 17.90
N PHE A 15 -0.66 -20.19 17.07
CA PHE A 15 0.14 -18.98 17.19
C PHE A 15 -0.65 -17.70 16.87
N ASP A 16 -0.80 -16.84 17.88
CA ASP A 16 -1.40 -15.50 17.73
C ASP A 16 -0.36 -14.48 17.25
N ALA A 17 -0.25 -14.37 15.92
CA ALA A 17 0.68 -13.48 15.25
C ALA A 17 0.47 -12.00 15.59
N THR A 18 -0.79 -11.56 15.71
CA THR A 18 -1.11 -10.15 16.00
C THR A 18 -0.62 -9.77 17.38
N ARG A 19 -0.96 -10.58 18.39
CA ARG A 19 -0.50 -10.36 19.76
C ARG A 19 1.01 -10.47 19.91
N TRP A 20 1.63 -11.37 19.16
CA TRP A 20 3.09 -11.50 19.15
C TRP A 20 3.77 -10.26 18.57
N LEU A 21 3.28 -9.73 17.44
CA LEU A 21 3.77 -8.49 16.86
C LEU A 21 3.59 -7.30 17.81
N ASP A 22 2.40 -7.13 18.37
CA ASP A 22 2.09 -6.02 19.30
C ASP A 22 2.99 -6.05 20.55
N ARG A 23 3.22 -7.24 21.13
CA ARG A 23 4.13 -7.41 22.28
C ARG A 23 5.57 -7.02 21.94
N ASN A 24 6.05 -7.36 20.75
CA ASN A 24 7.40 -7.00 20.33
C ASN A 24 7.51 -5.50 20.04
N LEU A 25 6.48 -4.89 19.44
CA LEU A 25 6.41 -3.44 19.26
C LEU A 25 6.47 -2.71 20.60
N ILE A 26 5.65 -3.10 21.57
CA ILE A 26 5.63 -2.50 22.91
C ILE A 26 7.00 -2.63 23.59
N ARG A 27 7.65 -3.79 23.51
CA ARG A 27 8.99 -4.00 24.08
C ARG A 27 10.04 -3.09 23.43
N LEU A 28 9.99 -2.91 22.11
CA LEU A 28 10.90 -2.03 21.39
C LEU A 28 10.65 -0.57 21.81
N CYS A 29 9.40 -0.11 21.77
CA CYS A 29 9.03 1.23 22.18
C CYS A 29 9.36 1.53 23.65
N SER A 30 9.16 0.57 24.55
CA SER A 30 9.49 0.74 25.98
C SER A 30 11.00 0.77 26.24
N LYS A 31 11.80 0.13 25.39
CA LYS A 31 13.26 0.05 25.54
C LYS A 31 14.00 1.21 24.90
N PHE A 32 13.50 1.72 23.77
CA PHE A 32 14.18 2.71 22.94
C PHE A 32 13.41 4.04 22.80
N GLY A 33 12.21 4.14 23.36
CA GLY A 33 11.45 5.39 23.42
C GLY A 33 11.75 6.19 24.67
N ASP A 34 11.73 7.50 24.54
CA ASP A 34 11.83 8.43 25.65
C ASP A 34 10.42 8.84 26.08
N TYR A 35 10.09 8.61 27.34
CA TYR A 35 8.78 8.95 27.90
C TYR A 35 8.84 9.10 29.42
N ARG A 36 7.88 9.84 29.96
CA ARG A 36 7.61 9.91 31.39
C ARG A 36 6.58 8.85 31.75
N LYS A 37 6.78 8.21 32.90
CA LYS A 37 5.82 7.24 33.42
C LYS A 37 4.45 7.91 33.60
N ASP A 38 3.41 7.21 33.19
CA ASP A 38 2.00 7.63 33.31
C ASP A 38 1.62 8.91 32.51
N ASP A 39 2.48 9.36 31.57
CA ASP A 39 2.20 10.46 30.64
C ASP A 39 2.39 10.02 29.17
N PRO A 40 1.32 9.55 28.49
CA PRO A 40 1.38 9.09 27.10
C PRO A 40 1.80 10.17 26.10
N SER A 41 1.53 11.45 26.40
CA SER A 41 1.81 12.56 25.49
C SER A 41 3.31 12.87 25.37
N SER A 42 4.09 12.43 26.36
CA SER A 42 5.54 12.60 26.41
C SER A 42 6.31 11.62 25.51
N PHE A 43 5.64 10.59 24.96
CA PHE A 43 6.31 9.54 24.23
C PHE A 43 6.91 10.03 22.92
N THR A 44 8.21 9.82 22.77
CA THR A 44 8.95 10.11 21.54
C THR A 44 9.84 8.94 21.17
N LEU A 45 10.08 8.76 19.86
CA LEU A 45 11.01 7.77 19.33
C LEU A 45 12.08 8.48 18.52
N ASN A 46 13.30 7.95 18.59
CA ASN A 46 14.37 8.38 17.72
C ASN A 46 13.92 8.28 16.24
N PRO A 47 14.23 9.28 15.38
CA PRO A 47 13.88 9.25 13.96
C PRO A 47 14.30 7.97 13.21
N CYS A 48 15.37 7.30 13.62
CA CYS A 48 15.77 6.01 13.04
C CYS A 48 14.77 4.87 13.29
N PHE A 49 13.92 4.99 14.31
CA PHE A 49 12.89 4.01 14.67
C PHE A 49 11.45 4.49 14.37
N SER A 50 11.27 5.74 13.91
CA SER A 50 9.93 6.35 13.78
C SER A 50 9.01 5.61 12.81
N LEU A 51 9.56 5.00 11.75
CA LEU A 51 8.79 4.22 10.78
C LEU A 51 8.44 2.81 11.27
N PHE A 52 9.13 2.30 12.30
CA PHE A 52 8.92 0.92 12.75
C PHE A 52 7.49 0.66 13.26
N PRO A 53 6.89 1.52 14.11
CA PRO A 53 5.48 1.39 14.49
C PRO A 53 4.52 1.40 13.30
N GLN A 54 4.77 2.24 12.29
CA GLN A 54 3.95 2.32 11.09
C GLN A 54 4.01 1.01 10.28
N PHE A 55 5.20 0.45 10.07
CA PHE A 55 5.35 -0.86 9.43
C PHE A 55 4.69 -1.98 10.21
N MET A 56 4.77 -1.97 11.55
CA MET A 56 4.08 -2.98 12.38
C MET A 56 2.56 -2.84 12.27
N PHE A 57 2.04 -1.61 12.22
CA PHE A 57 0.61 -1.33 12.03
C PHE A 57 0.08 -1.87 10.70
N ASN A 58 0.86 -1.74 9.62
CA ASN A 58 0.50 -2.26 8.30
C ASN A 58 0.66 -3.79 8.24
N LEU A 59 1.78 -4.32 8.75
CA LEU A 59 2.06 -5.76 8.77
C LEU A 59 0.95 -6.57 9.47
N ARG A 60 0.48 -6.13 10.64
CA ARG A 60 -0.56 -6.87 11.40
C ARG A 60 -1.92 -6.94 10.69
N ARG A 61 -2.17 -6.03 9.75
CA ARG A 61 -3.40 -5.96 8.92
C ARG A 61 -3.21 -6.55 7.54
N SER A 62 -1.96 -6.75 7.12
CA SER A 62 -1.64 -7.33 5.82
C SER A 62 -2.15 -8.76 5.67
N GLN A 63 -2.32 -9.18 4.42
CA GLN A 63 -2.67 -10.55 4.03
C GLN A 63 -1.67 -11.63 4.50
N PHE A 64 -0.46 -11.24 4.93
CA PHE A 64 0.50 -12.18 5.52
C PHE A 64 0.04 -12.69 6.89
N VAL A 65 -0.69 -11.84 7.64
CA VAL A 65 -1.17 -12.11 9.01
C VAL A 65 -2.68 -12.37 9.03
N GLN A 66 -3.47 -11.55 8.34
CA GLN A 66 -4.93 -11.69 8.26
C GLN A 66 -5.31 -12.54 7.05
N VAL A 67 -5.45 -13.85 7.24
CA VAL A 67 -5.60 -14.82 6.14
C VAL A 67 -7.06 -15.18 5.80
N PHE A 68 -8.05 -14.68 6.55
CA PHE A 68 -9.46 -15.11 6.45
C PHE A 68 -10.09 -14.95 5.05
N ASN A 69 -9.67 -13.93 4.29
CA ASN A 69 -10.20 -13.64 2.96
C ASN A 69 -9.37 -14.26 1.81
N ASN A 70 -8.33 -15.03 2.13
CA ASN A 70 -7.45 -15.66 1.16
C ASN A 70 -7.59 -17.18 1.22
N SER A 71 -7.46 -17.82 0.07
CA SER A 71 -7.28 -19.27 0.05
C SER A 71 -5.94 -19.67 0.71
N PRO A 72 -5.82 -20.94 1.17
CA PRO A 72 -4.54 -21.45 1.68
C PRO A 72 -3.40 -21.31 0.67
N ASP A 73 -3.69 -21.55 -0.62
CA ASP A 73 -2.69 -21.47 -1.69
C ASP A 73 -2.25 -20.02 -1.96
N GLU A 74 -3.17 -19.06 -1.96
CA GLU A 74 -2.83 -17.63 -2.07
C GLU A 74 -1.97 -17.17 -0.89
N THR A 75 -2.32 -17.59 0.32
CA THR A 75 -1.53 -17.27 1.52
C THR A 75 -0.11 -17.83 1.42
N ALA A 76 0.04 -19.09 0.99
CA ALA A 76 1.33 -19.72 0.78
C ALA A 76 2.15 -18.99 -0.31
N TYR A 77 1.51 -18.59 -1.41
CA TYR A 77 2.12 -17.82 -2.49
C TYR A 77 2.65 -16.47 -2.01
N PHE A 78 1.84 -15.69 -1.27
CA PHE A 78 2.27 -14.40 -0.73
C PHE A 78 3.46 -14.57 0.22
N ARG A 79 3.41 -15.54 1.13
CA ARG A 79 4.49 -15.80 2.10
C ARG A 79 5.77 -16.27 1.43
N MET A 80 5.67 -17.11 0.40
CA MET A 80 6.81 -17.53 -0.42
C MET A 80 7.51 -16.31 -1.03
N LEU A 81 6.75 -15.38 -1.64
CA LEU A 81 7.30 -14.18 -2.24
C LEU A 81 7.95 -13.25 -1.20
N LEU A 82 7.31 -13.04 -0.05
CA LEU A 82 7.89 -12.25 1.06
C LEU A 82 9.25 -12.78 1.51
N ASN A 83 9.43 -14.11 1.51
CA ASN A 83 10.68 -14.76 1.91
C ASN A 83 11.76 -14.69 0.82
N ARG A 84 11.37 -14.63 -0.46
CA ARG A 84 12.29 -14.58 -1.59
C ARG A 84 12.76 -13.17 -1.96
N GLU A 85 11.90 -12.16 -1.79
CA GLU A 85 12.14 -10.82 -2.30
C GLU A 85 13.18 -10.00 -1.53
N ASN A 86 13.65 -8.91 -2.14
CA ASN A 86 14.55 -7.98 -1.47
C ASN A 86 13.81 -7.06 -0.46
N ILE A 87 14.56 -6.24 0.28
CA ILE A 87 13.99 -5.35 1.31
C ILE A 87 13.04 -4.32 0.70
N THR A 88 13.39 -3.74 -0.45
CA THR A 88 12.58 -2.72 -1.13
C THR A 88 11.21 -3.27 -1.51
N ASN A 89 11.18 -4.43 -2.15
CA ASN A 89 9.95 -5.11 -2.56
C ASN A 89 9.14 -5.59 -1.36
N ALA A 90 9.79 -6.16 -0.34
CA ALA A 90 9.11 -6.56 0.89
C ALA A 90 8.51 -5.37 1.65
N ALA A 91 9.14 -4.19 1.59
CA ALA A 91 8.58 -2.98 2.19
C ALA A 91 7.28 -2.57 1.50
N VAL A 92 7.24 -2.58 0.16
CA VAL A 92 6.03 -2.29 -0.63
C VAL A 92 4.92 -3.32 -0.37
N MET A 93 5.28 -4.60 -0.25
CA MET A 93 4.32 -5.66 0.11
C MET A 93 3.64 -5.41 1.47
N ILE A 94 4.37 -4.88 2.44
CA ILE A 94 3.87 -4.64 3.80
C ILE A 94 3.13 -3.31 3.88
N GLN A 95 3.70 -2.27 3.29
CA GLN A 95 3.16 -0.92 3.25
C GLN A 95 3.10 -0.48 1.79
N PRO A 96 1.93 -0.66 1.14
CA PRO A 96 1.73 -0.22 -0.23
C PRO A 96 2.07 1.26 -0.40
N SER A 97 2.44 1.64 -1.62
CA SER A 97 2.67 3.05 -1.95
C SER A 97 1.48 3.62 -2.70
N LEU A 98 1.18 4.90 -2.45
CA LEU A 98 0.11 5.62 -3.12
C LEU A 98 0.69 6.91 -3.70
N ILE A 99 0.55 7.10 -5.01
CA ILE A 99 0.98 8.32 -5.70
C ILE A 99 -0.26 9.03 -6.23
N SER A 100 -0.35 10.33 -5.99
CA SER A 100 -1.45 11.17 -6.46
C SER A 100 -1.01 12.06 -7.61
N TYR A 101 -1.83 12.06 -8.67
CA TYR A 101 -1.67 12.86 -9.88
C TYR A 101 -2.83 13.86 -9.95
N SER A 102 -2.52 15.13 -10.21
CA SER A 102 -3.48 16.21 -10.37
C SER A 102 -2.97 17.23 -11.40
N PHE A 103 -3.83 18.10 -11.90
CA PHE A 103 -3.43 19.15 -12.84
C PHE A 103 -2.47 20.18 -12.24
N ASN A 104 -2.62 20.46 -10.95
CA ASN A 104 -1.98 21.60 -10.29
C ASN A 104 -0.71 21.21 -9.53
N SER A 105 -0.32 19.93 -9.56
CA SER A 105 0.84 19.44 -8.83
C SER A 105 1.54 18.32 -9.59
N LEU A 106 2.85 18.24 -9.41
CA LEU A 106 3.60 17.05 -9.81
C LEU A 106 3.10 15.81 -9.05
N PRO A 107 3.37 14.59 -9.57
CA PRO A 107 3.07 13.35 -8.85
C PRO A 107 3.72 13.36 -7.47
N GLN A 108 2.92 13.11 -6.44
CA GLN A 108 3.39 13.16 -5.05
C GLN A 108 2.87 12.00 -4.21
N PRO A 109 3.65 11.51 -3.23
CA PRO A 109 3.17 10.50 -2.30
C PRO A 109 1.92 10.96 -1.54
N ALA A 110 0.93 10.08 -1.44
CA ALA A 110 -0.28 10.29 -0.67
C ALA A 110 -0.36 9.28 0.48
N LEU A 111 -1.14 9.61 1.51
CA LEU A 111 -1.41 8.67 2.60
C LEU A 111 -2.35 7.57 2.10
N LEU A 112 -2.14 6.33 2.54
CA LEU A 112 -3.09 5.23 2.37
C LEU A 112 -4.30 5.43 3.28
N ASP A 113 -5.13 6.41 2.95
CA ASP A 113 -6.32 6.79 3.69
C ASP A 113 -7.40 7.23 2.69
N VAL A 114 -8.67 7.05 3.07
CA VAL A 114 -9.84 7.50 2.32
C VAL A 114 -9.79 9.01 2.10
N ALA A 115 -9.17 9.76 3.02
CA ALA A 115 -8.94 11.19 2.89
C ALA A 115 -8.11 11.58 1.63
N SER A 116 -7.33 10.65 1.07
CA SER A 116 -6.56 10.87 -0.16
C SER A 116 -7.41 10.70 -1.43
N ILE A 117 -8.62 10.16 -1.33
CA ILE A 117 -9.55 10.00 -2.46
C ILE A 117 -10.22 11.34 -2.75
N SER A 118 -10.03 11.84 -3.97
CA SER A 118 -10.66 13.07 -4.47
C SER A 118 -11.19 12.88 -5.89
N ALA A 119 -12.26 13.60 -6.24
CA ALA A 119 -12.93 13.49 -7.53
C ALA A 119 -12.06 13.97 -8.70
N ASP A 120 -11.13 14.89 -8.45
CA ASP A 120 -10.29 15.60 -9.40
C ASP A 120 -8.86 15.02 -9.53
N ARG A 121 -8.59 13.86 -8.92
CA ARG A 121 -7.26 13.24 -8.88
C ARG A 121 -7.27 11.84 -9.46
N ILE A 122 -6.10 11.41 -9.92
CA ILE A 122 -5.80 10.00 -10.22
C ILE A 122 -4.86 9.49 -9.14
N LEU A 123 -5.08 8.25 -8.67
CA LEU A 123 -4.24 7.60 -7.68
C LEU A 123 -3.64 6.33 -8.28
N LEU A 124 -2.33 6.16 -8.10
CA LEU A 124 -1.61 4.93 -8.42
C LEU A 124 -1.26 4.23 -7.11
N LEU A 125 -1.93 3.12 -6.83
CA LEU A 125 -1.64 2.24 -5.70
C LEU A 125 -0.74 1.10 -6.16
N ASP A 126 0.40 0.92 -5.51
CA ASP A 126 1.28 -0.22 -5.71
C ASP A 126 1.36 -1.04 -4.42
N SER A 127 0.79 -2.25 -4.45
CA SER A 127 0.76 -3.21 -3.34
C SER A 127 1.74 -4.37 -3.51
N TYR A 128 2.71 -4.24 -4.40
CA TYR A 128 3.57 -5.31 -4.91
C TYR A 128 2.83 -6.31 -5.82
N PHE A 129 1.76 -6.94 -5.34
CA PHE A 129 1.03 -8.00 -6.04
C PHE A 129 0.04 -7.46 -7.07
N SER A 130 -0.49 -6.25 -6.83
CA SER A 130 -1.36 -5.53 -7.75
C SER A 130 -0.91 -4.08 -7.87
N ILE A 131 -1.17 -3.52 -9.05
CA ILE A 131 -1.08 -2.09 -9.31
C ILE A 131 -2.48 -1.61 -9.67
N VAL A 132 -2.97 -0.60 -8.97
CA VAL A 132 -4.31 -0.05 -9.17
C VAL A 132 -4.20 1.40 -9.63
N VAL A 133 -4.70 1.69 -10.82
CA VAL A 133 -4.91 3.06 -11.30
C VAL A 133 -6.36 3.43 -11.03
N PHE A 134 -6.57 4.30 -10.05
CA PHE A 134 -7.87 4.76 -9.61
C PHE A 134 -8.16 6.17 -10.12
N HIS A 135 -9.25 6.34 -10.85
CA HIS A 135 -9.68 7.65 -11.34
C HIS A 135 -10.79 8.22 -10.44
N GLY A 136 -10.59 9.45 -9.97
CA GLY A 136 -11.63 10.23 -9.31
C GLY A 136 -12.84 10.46 -10.23
N MET A 137 -14.00 10.70 -9.63
CA MET A 137 -15.27 10.83 -10.34
C MET A 137 -15.24 11.84 -11.50
N THR A 138 -14.68 13.04 -11.29
CA THR A 138 -14.61 14.09 -12.30
C THR A 138 -13.66 13.69 -13.43
N ILE A 139 -12.51 13.11 -13.09
CA ILE A 139 -11.55 12.58 -14.08
C ILE A 139 -12.20 11.50 -14.95
N ALA A 140 -12.91 10.56 -14.34
CA ALA A 140 -13.60 9.49 -15.06
C ALA A 140 -14.68 10.05 -16.00
N GLN A 141 -15.44 11.05 -15.55
CA GLN A 141 -16.44 11.73 -16.39
C GLN A 141 -15.79 12.40 -17.62
N TRP A 142 -14.74 13.19 -17.43
CA TRP A 142 -14.02 13.83 -18.53
C TRP A 142 -13.41 12.83 -19.50
N ARG A 143 -12.85 11.72 -18.99
CA ARG A 143 -12.32 10.62 -19.82
C ARG A 143 -13.41 10.01 -20.70
N ASN A 144 -14.60 9.79 -20.14
CA ASN A 144 -15.73 9.18 -20.84
C ASN A 144 -16.36 10.16 -21.86
N MET A 145 -16.29 11.47 -21.62
CA MET A 145 -16.68 12.51 -22.59
C MET A 145 -15.66 12.68 -23.72
N GLY A 146 -14.49 12.04 -23.63
CA GLY A 146 -13.47 12.06 -24.68
C GLY A 146 -12.68 13.36 -24.77
N TYR A 147 -12.60 14.14 -23.68
CA TYR A 147 -11.85 15.39 -23.65
C TYR A 147 -10.37 15.19 -24.00
N GLN A 148 -9.78 14.06 -23.63
CA GLN A 148 -8.39 13.72 -23.96
C GLN A 148 -8.10 13.64 -25.47
N ASN A 149 -9.14 13.51 -26.32
CA ASN A 149 -8.98 13.46 -27.77
C ASN A 149 -9.05 14.86 -28.42
N GLN A 150 -9.40 15.89 -27.66
CA GLN A 150 -9.52 17.25 -28.16
C GLN A 150 -8.17 17.96 -28.06
N PRO A 151 -7.73 18.69 -29.11
CA PRO A 151 -6.42 19.36 -29.12
C PRO A 151 -6.30 20.43 -28.02
N GLU A 152 -7.42 21.01 -27.59
CA GLU A 152 -7.50 22.00 -26.51
C GLU A 152 -7.25 21.41 -25.11
N HIS A 153 -7.30 20.08 -24.97
CA HIS A 153 -7.21 19.35 -23.71
C HIS A 153 -6.02 18.39 -23.66
N GLN A 154 -4.92 18.73 -24.33
CA GLN A 154 -3.69 17.93 -24.32
C GLN A 154 -3.19 17.65 -22.89
N ALA A 155 -3.25 18.62 -21.98
CA ALA A 155 -2.85 18.44 -20.58
C ALA A 155 -3.64 17.33 -19.86
N PHE A 156 -4.91 17.12 -20.25
CA PHE A 156 -5.71 16.03 -19.68
C PHE A 156 -5.30 14.67 -20.24
N ALA A 157 -4.94 14.59 -21.52
CA ALA A 157 -4.37 13.38 -22.10
C ALA A 157 -3.05 12.98 -21.41
N GLU A 158 -2.18 13.96 -21.15
CA GLU A 158 -0.94 13.76 -20.41
C GLU A 158 -1.19 13.29 -18.97
N LEU A 159 -2.16 13.89 -18.27
CA LEU A 159 -2.56 13.48 -16.92
C LEU A 159 -3.03 12.01 -16.86
N LEU A 160 -3.78 11.54 -17.87
CA LEU A 160 -4.24 10.15 -17.95
C LEU A 160 -3.10 9.17 -18.29
N GLN A 161 -2.09 9.62 -19.05
CA GLN A 161 -0.96 8.78 -19.47
C GLN A 161 0.10 8.61 -18.38
N ALA A 162 0.37 9.65 -17.60
CA ALA A 162 1.41 9.62 -16.55
C ALA A 162 1.32 8.40 -15.60
N PRO A 163 0.18 8.12 -14.93
CA PRO A 163 0.08 6.96 -14.04
C PRO A 163 0.16 5.61 -14.80
N GLN A 164 -0.21 5.57 -16.09
CA GLN A 164 -0.08 4.35 -16.89
C GLN A 164 1.38 4.06 -17.24
N ALA A 165 2.16 5.10 -17.57
CA ALA A 165 3.58 4.98 -17.83
C ALA A 165 4.32 4.46 -16.58
N ASP A 166 4.04 5.07 -15.42
CA ASP A 166 4.63 4.65 -14.14
C ASP A 166 4.23 3.21 -13.77
N ALA A 167 2.95 2.84 -13.94
CA ALA A 167 2.49 1.47 -13.72
C ALA A 167 3.23 0.47 -14.63
N GLN A 168 3.44 0.82 -15.90
CA GLN A 168 4.10 -0.04 -16.87
C GLN A 168 5.58 -0.23 -16.54
N MET A 169 6.27 0.81 -16.06
CA MET A 169 7.65 0.71 -15.58
C MET A 169 7.76 -0.29 -14.42
N ILE A 170 6.87 -0.18 -13.43
CA ILE A 170 6.83 -1.10 -12.30
C ILE A 170 6.56 -2.55 -12.76
N ILE A 171 5.63 -2.73 -13.71
CA ILE A 171 5.30 -4.05 -14.28
C ILE A 171 6.50 -4.69 -14.98
N GLN A 172 7.30 -3.90 -15.72
CA GLN A 172 8.45 -4.40 -16.46
C GLN A 172 9.58 -4.87 -15.56
N GLU A 173 9.77 -4.24 -14.40
CA GLU A 173 10.85 -4.57 -13.47
C GLU A 173 10.48 -5.70 -12.49
N ARG A 174 9.18 -5.94 -12.27
CA ARG A 174 8.72 -6.82 -11.18
C ARG A 174 8.49 -8.26 -11.64
N PHE A 175 8.94 -9.19 -10.80
CA PHE A 175 8.63 -10.61 -10.91
C PHE A 175 8.08 -11.17 -9.59
N PRO A 176 6.96 -11.90 -9.60
CA PRO A 176 6.07 -12.14 -10.74
C PRO A 176 5.35 -10.86 -11.18
N VAL A 177 4.86 -10.87 -12.42
CA VAL A 177 4.16 -9.72 -13.01
C VAL A 177 2.93 -9.39 -12.14
N PRO A 178 2.81 -8.13 -11.65
CA PRO A 178 1.69 -7.75 -10.82
C PRO A 178 0.42 -7.60 -11.66
N ARG A 179 -0.73 -7.82 -11.01
CA ARG A 179 -2.03 -7.60 -11.66
C ARG A 179 -2.30 -6.11 -11.80
N LEU A 180 -2.39 -5.61 -13.03
CA LEU A 180 -2.85 -4.24 -13.30
C LEU A 180 -4.38 -4.17 -13.23
N VAL A 181 -4.89 -3.21 -12.47
CA VAL A 181 -6.31 -2.93 -12.29
C VAL A 181 -6.54 -1.46 -12.59
N VAL A 182 -7.52 -1.16 -13.42
CA VAL A 182 -7.94 0.22 -13.69
C VAL A 182 -9.38 0.34 -13.23
N CYS A 183 -9.64 1.26 -12.32
CA CYS A 183 -10.98 1.47 -11.78
C CYS A 183 -11.31 2.96 -11.63
N ASP A 184 -12.61 3.24 -11.61
CA ASP A 184 -13.15 4.58 -11.42
C ASP A 184 -13.86 4.64 -10.06
N GLN A 185 -13.98 5.84 -9.50
CA GLN A 185 -14.77 6.08 -8.29
C GLN A 185 -16.23 5.64 -8.53
N HIS A 186 -16.74 4.73 -7.68
CA HIS A 186 -18.02 4.01 -7.79
C HIS A 186 -18.07 2.84 -8.80
N GLY A 187 -16.93 2.43 -9.36
CA GLY A 187 -16.83 1.20 -10.15
C GLY A 187 -16.92 -0.08 -9.31
N SER A 188 -17.23 -1.22 -9.94
CA SER A 188 -17.32 -2.52 -9.26
C SER A 188 -15.99 -3.04 -8.68
N GLN A 189 -14.85 -2.50 -9.13
CA GLN A 189 -13.51 -2.91 -8.70
C GLN A 189 -12.90 -1.99 -7.63
N VAL A 190 -13.69 -1.06 -7.06
CA VAL A 190 -13.22 -0.13 -6.00
C VAL A 190 -12.78 -0.86 -4.73
N SER A 191 -13.30 -2.06 -4.47
CA SER A 191 -12.91 -2.87 -3.30
C SER A 191 -11.44 -3.30 -3.30
N LEU A 192 -10.74 -3.26 -4.45
CA LEU A 192 -9.29 -3.52 -4.54
C LEU A 192 -8.43 -2.32 -4.12
N PHE A 193 -9.06 -1.16 -3.88
CA PHE A 193 -8.43 0.07 -3.44
C PHE A 193 -8.60 0.32 -1.93
N HIS A 194 -9.46 -0.46 -1.25
CA HIS A 194 -9.70 -0.41 0.20
C HIS A 194 -8.94 -1.54 0.89
#